data_AF-A0A843HV14-F1
#
_entry.id   AF-A0A843HV14-F1
#
_cell.length_a   1.000
_cell.length_b   1.000
_cell.length_c   1.000
_cell.angle_alpha   90.00
_cell.angle_beta   90.00
_cell.angle_gamma   90.00
#
_symmetry.space_group_name_H-M   'P 1'
#
loop_
_entity.id
_entity.type
_entity.pdbx_description
1 polymer ?
#
loop_
_entity_poly.entity_id
_entity_poly.type
_entity_poly.pdbx_seq_one_letter_code
_entity_poly.pdbx_strand_id
1 'polypeptide(L)'
;MALIDEVIYFSVILAILVSTIVGLIAGRGKVKDVKDWVIAGGTFGAVLLWFLMGTEIYTDFTYLGLAGFTYTYGAPVAYNFLTNGLAYMFGFMLLPLIWIFSKKFNVITEADYFEKRYGSKYLGVIVALVGVLALAGYLDLNITAIGIILTSGTGHVTSTQIIEAKIIGFLLVTVFIYVSGIRGSAWNAVIKDILMFSTIFIIFITFPFIFFHGYGNFFHEVTVKIPQYLILPGAKHN
;
A
#
# COMPACT_ATOMS: atom_id res chain seq x y z
N MET A 1 7.44 -7.97 29.32
CA MET A 1 7.94 -7.22 28.15
C MET A 1 8.53 -8.20 27.14
N ALA A 2 9.60 -8.94 27.46
CA ALA A 2 10.19 -9.95 26.56
C ALA A 2 9.21 -10.99 25.96
N LEU A 3 8.29 -11.54 26.78
CA LEU A 3 7.26 -12.48 26.31
C LEU A 3 6.25 -11.88 25.33
N ILE A 4 5.97 -10.58 25.45
CA ILE A 4 5.06 -9.87 24.53
C ILE A 4 5.78 -9.62 23.20
N ASP A 5 7.05 -9.22 23.28
CA ASP A 5 7.89 -8.98 22.10
C ASP A 5 8.05 -10.29 21.30
N GLU A 6 8.33 -11.42 21.95
CA GLU A 6 8.43 -12.74 21.31
C GLU A 6 7.12 -13.16 20.63
N VAL A 7 5.97 -12.96 21.27
CA VAL A 7 4.65 -13.26 20.69
C VAL A 7 4.39 -12.39 19.46
N ILE A 8 4.76 -11.11 19.51
CA ILE A 8 4.63 -10.20 18.36
C ILE A 8 5.51 -10.68 17.21
N TYR A 9 6.80 -10.94 17.44
CA TYR A 9 7.71 -11.44 16.40
C TYR A 9 7.23 -12.74 15.77
N PHE A 10 6.80 -13.70 16.60
CA PHE A 10 6.26 -14.97 16.12
C PHE A 10 5.00 -14.77 15.28
N SER A 11 4.08 -13.89 15.71
CA SER A 11 2.84 -13.61 14.97
C SER A 11 3.11 -12.96 13.60
N VAL A 12 4.11 -12.07 13.51
CA VAL A 12 4.51 -11.42 12.26
C VAL A 12 5.13 -12.43 11.30
N ILE A 13 6.05 -13.27 11.78
CA ILE A 13 6.68 -14.32 10.96
C ILE A 13 5.62 -15.30 10.45
N LEU A 14 4.69 -15.71 11.33
CA LEU A 14 3.59 -16.59 10.95
C LEU A 14 2.69 -15.95 9.90
N ALA A 15 2.33 -14.68 10.05
CA ALA A 15 1.52 -13.94 9.09
C ALA A 15 2.19 -13.89 7.70
N ILE A 16 3.50 -13.59 7.66
CA ILE A 16 4.29 -13.57 6.42
C ILE A 16 4.33 -14.95 5.76
N LEU A 17 4.54 -16.01 6.55
CA LEU A 17 4.58 -17.38 6.02
C LEU A 17 3.22 -17.80 5.46
N VAL A 18 2.14 -17.55 6.20
CA VAL A 18 0.77 -17.87 5.77
C VAL A 18 0.43 -17.09 4.51
N SER A 19 0.72 -15.80 4.45
CA SER A 19 0.39 -14.97 3.29
C SER A 19 1.17 -15.38 2.04
N THR A 20 2.45 -15.72 2.22
CA THR A 20 3.31 -16.23 1.14
C THR A 20 2.80 -17.58 0.62
N ILE A 21 2.48 -18.52 1.50
CA ILE A 21 1.99 -19.85 1.12
C ILE A 21 0.65 -19.74 0.40
N VAL A 22 -0.30 -18.96 0.93
CA VAL A 22 -1.62 -18.75 0.31
C VAL A 22 -1.47 -18.10 -1.07
N GLY A 23 -0.63 -17.07 -1.19
CA GLY A 23 -0.36 -16.41 -2.47
C GLY A 23 0.24 -17.37 -3.51
N LEU A 24 1.21 -18.19 -3.11
CA LEU A 24 1.82 -19.18 -3.99
C LEU A 24 0.84 -20.28 -4.42
N ILE A 25 0.01 -20.80 -3.51
CA ILE A 25 -1.02 -21.81 -3.84
C ILE A 25 -2.08 -21.21 -4.77
N ALA A 26 -2.49 -19.96 -4.55
CA ALA A 26 -3.50 -19.30 -5.36
C ALA A 26 -3.04 -19.03 -6.80
N GLY A 27 -1.74 -18.77 -6.99
CA GLY A 27 -1.12 -18.57 -8.31
C GLY A 27 -0.75 -19.86 -9.04
N ARG A 28 -0.41 -20.93 -8.31
CA ARG A 28 0.13 -22.18 -8.88
C ARG A 28 -0.83 -22.83 -9.88
N GLY A 29 -0.32 -23.12 -11.09
CA GLY A 29 -1.03 -23.87 -12.12
C GLY A 29 -2.19 -23.14 -12.80
N LYS A 30 -2.43 -21.85 -12.46
CA LYS A 30 -3.51 -21.03 -13.03
C LYS A 30 -3.03 -19.98 -14.03
N VAL A 31 -1.73 -19.78 -14.15
CA VAL A 31 -1.11 -18.90 -15.16
C VAL A 31 -0.87 -19.73 -16.43
N LYS A 32 -1.61 -19.45 -17.50
CA LYS A 32 -1.45 -20.13 -18.79
C LYS A 32 -0.81 -19.25 -19.86
N ASP A 33 -1.07 -17.94 -19.81
CA ASP A 33 -0.51 -16.94 -20.71
C ASP A 33 -0.20 -15.63 -19.96
N VAL A 34 0.39 -14.66 -20.67
CA VAL A 34 0.73 -13.34 -20.13
C VAL A 34 -0.53 -12.60 -19.66
N LYS A 35 -1.67 -12.78 -20.32
CA LYS A 35 -2.93 -12.13 -19.96
C LYS A 35 -3.48 -12.68 -18.64
N ASP A 36 -3.36 -13.98 -18.41
CA ASP A 36 -3.67 -14.62 -17.13
C ASP A 36 -2.70 -14.20 -16.04
N TRP A 37 -1.43 -13.97 -16.37
CA TRP A 37 -0.45 -13.46 -15.41
C TRP A 37 -0.74 -12.01 -14.98
N VAL A 38 -1.08 -11.13 -15.93
CA VAL A 38 -1.29 -9.69 -15.69
C VAL A 38 -2.71 -9.36 -15.20
N ILE A 39 -3.76 -10.00 -15.73
CA ILE A 39 -5.17 -9.68 -15.40
C ILE A 39 -6.01 -10.90 -15.04
N ALA A 40 -5.41 -12.09 -14.88
CA ALA A 40 -6.10 -13.33 -14.54
C ALA A 40 -7.31 -13.64 -15.44
N GLY A 41 -7.15 -13.34 -16.73
CA GLY A 41 -8.15 -13.61 -17.75
C GLY A 41 -9.44 -12.78 -17.60
N GLY A 42 -9.45 -11.74 -16.74
CA GLY A 42 -10.64 -10.92 -16.47
C GLY A 42 -11.71 -11.61 -15.62
N THR A 43 -11.35 -12.70 -14.92
CA THR A 43 -12.27 -13.50 -14.07
C THR A 43 -12.30 -13.05 -12.59
N PHE A 44 -11.71 -11.90 -12.30
CA PHE A 44 -11.62 -11.38 -10.94
C PHE A 44 -12.99 -10.95 -10.42
N GLY A 45 -13.40 -11.47 -9.25
CA GLY A 45 -14.59 -10.99 -8.56
C GLY A 45 -14.39 -9.57 -8.02
N ALA A 46 -15.46 -8.78 -7.95
CA ALA A 46 -15.42 -7.39 -7.51
C ALA A 46 -14.79 -7.21 -6.12
N VAL A 47 -15.05 -8.15 -5.19
CA VAL A 47 -14.47 -8.12 -3.83
C VAL A 47 -12.95 -8.29 -3.84
N LEU A 48 -12.44 -9.25 -4.62
CA LEU A 48 -10.99 -9.46 -4.74
C LEU A 48 -10.30 -8.27 -5.42
N LEU A 49 -10.95 -7.66 -6.43
CA LEU A 49 -10.45 -6.43 -7.05
C LEU A 49 -10.42 -5.29 -6.06
N TRP A 50 -11.44 -5.16 -5.21
CA TRP A 50 -11.50 -4.11 -4.19
C TRP A 50 -10.33 -4.22 -3.20
N PHE A 51 -10.06 -5.42 -2.68
CA PHE A 51 -8.90 -5.67 -1.82
C PHE A 51 -7.57 -5.43 -2.54
N LEU A 52 -7.45 -5.91 -3.78
CA LEU A 52 -6.25 -5.66 -4.58
C LEU A 52 -6.03 -4.14 -4.77
N MET A 53 -7.06 -3.40 -5.18
CA MET A 53 -6.97 -1.94 -5.34
C MET A 53 -6.68 -1.22 -4.03
N GLY A 54 -7.30 -1.64 -2.92
CA GLY A 54 -7.06 -1.09 -1.60
C GLY A 54 -5.59 -1.20 -1.20
N THR A 55 -5.02 -2.39 -1.36
CA THR A 55 -3.59 -2.66 -1.11
C THR A 55 -2.65 -1.84 -1.98
N GLU A 56 -2.97 -1.63 -3.26
CA GLU A 56 -2.12 -0.87 -4.20
C GLU A 56 -2.20 0.64 -3.96
N ILE A 57 -3.36 1.14 -3.51
CA ILE A 57 -3.59 2.57 -3.22
C ILE A 57 -3.03 2.94 -1.84
N TYR A 58 -3.29 2.10 -0.82
CA TYR A 58 -2.89 2.35 0.56
C TYR A 58 -1.66 1.51 0.90
N THR A 59 -0.51 2.19 0.90
CA THR A 59 0.79 1.56 1.10
C THR A 59 1.46 2.02 2.38
N ASP A 60 2.64 1.47 2.66
CA ASP A 60 3.43 1.79 3.85
C ASP A 60 3.70 3.30 3.98
N PHE A 61 3.80 3.99 2.83
CA PHE A 61 3.88 5.45 2.79
C PHE A 61 2.63 6.13 3.34
N THR A 62 1.43 5.62 3.09
CA THR A 62 0.20 6.19 3.66
C THR A 62 0.25 6.12 5.18
N TYR A 63 0.69 4.99 5.73
CA TYR A 63 0.75 4.78 7.18
C TYR A 63 1.81 5.64 7.85
N LEU A 64 3.06 5.55 7.40
CA LEU A 64 4.16 6.31 8.01
C LEU A 64 4.10 7.80 7.64
N GLY A 65 3.80 8.08 6.37
CA GLY A 65 3.74 9.42 5.82
C GLY A 65 2.59 10.22 6.40
N LEU A 66 1.34 9.74 6.34
CA LEU A 66 0.21 10.52 6.88
C LEU A 66 0.25 10.61 8.41
N ALA A 67 0.65 9.54 9.12
CA ALA A 67 0.79 9.61 10.57
C ALA A 67 1.89 10.58 10.99
N GLY A 68 3.06 10.54 10.33
CA GLY A 68 4.15 11.48 10.56
C GLY A 68 3.76 12.92 10.20
N PHE A 69 3.06 13.11 9.08
CA PHE A 69 2.57 14.44 8.69
C PHE A 69 1.53 14.97 9.67
N THR A 70 0.67 14.10 10.22
CA THR A 70 -0.31 14.47 11.25
C THR A 70 0.39 14.80 12.57
N TYR A 71 1.43 14.05 12.93
CA TYR A 71 2.25 14.33 14.11
C TYR A 71 2.99 15.68 14.01
N THR A 72 3.37 16.10 12.80
CA THR A 72 4.06 17.38 12.59
C THR A 72 3.09 18.55 12.45
N TYR A 73 2.01 18.41 11.66
CA TYR A 73 1.15 19.53 11.26
C TYR A 73 -0.25 19.51 11.88
N GLY A 74 -0.76 18.37 12.31
CA GLY A 74 -2.12 18.23 12.88
C GLY A 74 -3.24 18.29 11.85
N ALA A 75 -4.30 19.05 12.16
CA ALA A 75 -5.54 19.16 11.38
C ALA A 75 -5.39 19.46 9.87
N PRO A 76 -4.39 20.22 9.36
CA PRO A 76 -4.23 20.46 7.92
C PRO A 76 -4.06 19.19 7.09
N VAL A 77 -3.60 18.09 7.70
CA VAL A 77 -3.51 16.80 7.00
C VAL A 77 -4.88 16.31 6.52
N ALA A 78 -5.98 16.82 7.09
CA ALA A 78 -7.33 16.56 6.62
C ALA A 78 -7.56 16.97 5.14
N TYR A 79 -6.76 17.89 4.59
CA TYR A 79 -6.78 18.21 3.15
C TYR A 79 -6.51 16.99 2.27
N ASN A 80 -5.75 16.00 2.76
CA ASN A 80 -5.46 14.76 2.02
C ASN A 80 -6.75 13.98 1.68
N PHE A 81 -7.76 14.01 2.56
CA PHE A 81 -9.07 13.40 2.28
C PHE A 81 -9.77 14.08 1.10
N LEU A 82 -9.67 15.41 1.00
CA LEU A 82 -10.26 16.18 -0.10
C LEU A 82 -9.54 15.87 -1.42
N THR A 83 -8.20 15.85 -1.41
CA THR A 83 -7.43 15.54 -2.63
C THR A 83 -7.66 14.12 -3.12
N ASN A 84 -7.70 13.15 -2.21
CA ASN A 84 -7.98 11.76 -2.58
C ASN A 84 -9.41 11.60 -3.08
N GLY A 85 -10.39 12.26 -2.43
CA GLY A 85 -11.77 12.28 -2.89
C GLY A 85 -11.90 12.80 -4.33
N LEU A 86 -11.21 13.90 -4.66
CA LEU A 86 -11.14 14.42 -6.03
C LEU A 86 -10.45 13.45 -6.99
N ALA A 87 -9.33 12.85 -6.59
CA ALA A 87 -8.62 11.87 -7.41
C ALA A 87 -9.50 10.66 -7.74
N TYR A 88 -10.23 10.12 -6.76
CA TYR A 88 -11.18 9.03 -6.99
C TYR A 88 -12.34 9.45 -7.88
N MET A 89 -12.87 10.68 -7.74
CA MET A 89 -13.91 11.20 -8.63
C MET A 89 -13.44 11.19 -10.10
N PHE A 90 -12.24 11.70 -10.38
CA PHE A 90 -11.66 11.63 -11.72
C PHE A 90 -11.42 10.18 -12.16
N GLY A 91 -10.95 9.33 -11.24
CA GLY A 91 -10.78 7.89 -11.49
C GLY A 91 -12.09 7.23 -11.93
N PHE A 92 -13.20 7.44 -11.22
CA PHE A 92 -14.51 6.88 -11.58
C PHE A 92 -15.05 7.38 -12.91
N MET A 93 -14.65 8.58 -13.36
CA MET A 93 -15.02 9.10 -14.68
C MET A 93 -14.14 8.54 -15.80
N LEU A 94 -12.84 8.39 -15.57
CA LEU A 94 -11.87 8.00 -16.60
C LEU A 94 -11.71 6.48 -16.73
N LEU A 95 -11.72 5.73 -15.62
CA LEU A 95 -11.51 4.28 -15.62
C LEU A 95 -12.53 3.51 -16.48
N PRO A 96 -13.84 3.84 -16.49
CA PRO A 96 -14.78 3.16 -17.38
C PRO A 96 -14.45 3.38 -18.87
N LEU A 97 -14.01 4.59 -19.24
CA LEU A 97 -13.64 4.92 -20.61
C LEU A 97 -12.41 4.13 -21.06
N ILE A 98 -11.40 4.07 -20.19
CA ILE A 98 -10.18 3.28 -20.42
C ILE A 98 -10.55 1.80 -20.50
N TRP A 99 -11.40 1.29 -19.61
CA TRP A 99 -11.82 -0.10 -19.59
C TRP A 99 -12.53 -0.53 -20.88
N ILE A 100 -13.46 0.29 -21.38
CA ILE A 100 -14.17 0.03 -22.65
C ILE A 100 -13.17 0.00 -23.81
N PHE A 101 -12.23 0.96 -23.85
CA PHE A 101 -11.18 0.98 -24.87
C PHE A 101 -10.30 -0.26 -24.81
N SER A 102 -9.82 -0.62 -23.62
CA SER A 102 -8.97 -1.79 -23.41
C SER A 102 -9.64 -3.08 -23.81
N LYS A 103 -10.95 -3.24 -23.55
CA LYS A 103 -11.74 -4.38 -24.02
C LYS A 103 -11.88 -4.41 -25.55
N LYS A 104 -12.12 -3.25 -26.18
CA LYS A 104 -12.32 -3.15 -27.63
C LYS A 104 -11.04 -3.46 -28.42
N PHE A 105 -9.90 -3.00 -27.93
CA PHE A 105 -8.61 -3.11 -28.63
C PHE A 105 -7.67 -4.16 -28.05
N ASN A 106 -8.12 -4.93 -27.05
CA ASN A 106 -7.34 -5.94 -26.33
C ASN A 106 -5.98 -5.40 -25.83
N VAL A 107 -6.02 -4.18 -25.30
CA VAL A 107 -4.88 -3.45 -24.72
C VAL A 107 -4.73 -3.85 -23.26
N ILE A 108 -3.50 -4.15 -22.83
CA ILE A 108 -3.20 -4.63 -21.48
C ILE A 108 -2.45 -3.57 -20.66
N THR A 109 -1.47 -2.89 -21.27
CA THR A 109 -0.65 -1.88 -20.58
C THR A 109 -1.09 -0.45 -20.86
N GLU A 110 -0.66 0.48 -20.01
CA GLU A 110 -0.84 1.93 -20.27
C GLU A 110 -0.12 2.36 -21.56
N ALA A 111 1.07 1.83 -21.82
CA ALA A 111 1.83 2.14 -23.03
C ALA A 111 1.10 1.69 -24.30
N ASP A 112 0.52 0.48 -24.28
CA ASP A 112 -0.29 -0.06 -25.37
C ASP A 112 -1.54 0.82 -25.62
N TYR A 113 -2.13 1.39 -24.56
CA TYR A 113 -3.26 2.31 -24.69
C TYR A 113 -2.86 3.55 -25.49
N PHE A 114 -1.75 4.19 -25.14
CA PHE A 114 -1.27 5.37 -25.84
C PHE A 114 -0.80 5.06 -27.26
N GLU A 115 -0.10 3.95 -27.47
CA GLU A 115 0.29 3.50 -28.81
C GLU A 115 -0.94 3.31 -29.70
N LYS A 116 -1.96 2.61 -29.20
CA LYS A 116 -3.16 2.30 -29.99
C LYS A 116 -4.07 3.51 -30.19
N ARG A 117 -4.18 4.39 -29.19
CA ARG A 117 -5.05 5.56 -29.23
C ARG A 117 -4.55 6.64 -30.18
N TYR A 118 -3.23 6.80 -30.28
CA TYR A 118 -2.56 7.83 -31.07
C TYR A 118 -1.87 7.30 -32.33
N GLY A 119 -1.79 5.97 -32.50
CA GLY A 119 -1.14 5.34 -33.67
C GLY A 119 0.38 5.54 -33.72
N SER A 120 1.03 5.83 -32.58
CA SER A 120 2.45 6.14 -32.50
C SER A 120 3.18 5.22 -31.54
N LYS A 121 4.05 4.36 -32.10
CA LYS A 121 4.93 3.48 -31.33
C LYS A 121 5.92 4.27 -30.46
N TYR A 122 6.41 5.41 -30.94
CA TYR A 122 7.32 6.27 -30.17
C TYR A 122 6.65 6.81 -28.90
N LEU A 123 5.37 7.19 -29.00
CA LEU A 123 4.63 7.65 -27.83
C LEU A 123 4.45 6.51 -26.82
N GLY A 124 4.12 5.30 -27.28
CA GLY A 124 4.06 4.11 -26.43
C GLY A 124 5.37 3.83 -25.69
N VAL A 125 6.50 3.91 -26.39
CA VAL A 125 7.84 3.71 -25.79
C VAL A 125 8.16 4.76 -24.73
N ILE A 126 7.87 6.04 -24.99
CA ILE A 126 8.09 7.11 -24.02
C ILE A 126 7.25 6.87 -22.76
N VAL A 127 5.96 6.55 -22.93
CA VAL A 127 5.07 6.25 -21.81
C VAL A 127 5.59 5.05 -21.01
N ALA A 128 5.99 3.97 -21.68
CA ALA A 128 6.56 2.79 -21.02
C ALA A 128 7.82 3.13 -20.20
N LEU A 129 8.75 3.91 -20.76
CA LEU A 129 9.97 4.31 -20.06
C LEU A 129 9.68 5.19 -18.84
N VAL A 130 8.80 6.18 -18.99
CA VAL A 130 8.39 7.06 -17.89
C VAL A 130 7.67 6.25 -16.80
N GLY A 131 6.77 5.35 -17.17
CA GLY A 131 6.05 4.48 -16.24
C GLY A 131 7.00 3.58 -15.45
N VAL A 132 7.96 2.93 -16.13
CA VAL A 132 8.98 2.09 -15.47
C VAL A 132 9.83 2.89 -14.49
N LEU A 133 10.29 4.08 -14.88
CA LEU A 133 11.10 4.93 -13.99
C LEU A 133 10.30 5.42 -12.78
N ALA A 134 9.03 5.79 -12.97
CA ALA A 134 8.14 6.19 -11.89
C ALA A 134 7.89 5.04 -10.91
N LEU A 135 7.63 3.84 -11.42
CA LEU A 135 7.44 2.63 -10.61
C LEU A 135 8.72 2.24 -9.85
N ALA A 136 9.90 2.40 -10.46
CA ALA A 136 11.16 2.13 -9.77
C ALA A 136 11.37 3.03 -8.55
N GLY A 137 11.10 4.34 -8.68
CA GLY A 137 11.13 5.27 -7.55
C GLY A 137 10.07 4.94 -6.50
N TYR A 138 8.87 4.57 -6.95
CA TYR A 138 7.79 4.14 -6.05
C TYR A 138 8.15 2.88 -5.25
N LEU A 139 8.79 1.89 -5.86
CA LEU A 139 9.25 0.68 -5.18
C LEU A 139 10.30 1.01 -4.11
N ASP A 140 11.25 1.90 -4.39
CA ASP A 140 12.26 2.30 -3.40
C ASP A 140 11.65 3.06 -2.21
N LEU A 141 10.61 3.87 -2.42
CA LEU A 141 9.87 4.53 -1.33
C LEU A 141 9.27 3.49 -0.36
N ASN A 142 8.64 2.44 -0.89
CA ASN A 142 8.05 1.37 -0.07
C ASN A 142 9.12 0.57 0.68
N ILE A 143 10.21 0.21 0.02
CA ILE A 143 11.30 -0.52 0.67
C ILE A 143 11.96 0.34 1.76
N THR A 144 12.10 1.65 1.53
CA THR A 144 12.64 2.59 2.53
C THR A 144 11.73 2.73 3.74
N ALA A 145 10.41 2.75 3.55
CA ALA A 145 9.43 2.78 4.64
C ALA A 145 9.60 1.58 5.60
N ILE A 146 9.77 0.37 5.05
CA ILE A 146 10.06 -0.83 5.85
C ILE A 146 11.37 -0.67 6.63
N GLY A 147 12.41 -0.10 6.01
CA GLY A 147 13.68 0.18 6.67
C GLY A 147 13.55 1.10 7.89
N ILE A 148 12.71 2.15 7.79
CA ILE A 148 12.42 3.07 8.90
C ILE A 148 11.69 2.35 10.05
N ILE A 149 10.75 1.45 9.74
CA ILE A 149 10.05 0.64 10.76
C ILE A 149 11.04 -0.25 11.50
N LEU A 150 11.92 -0.94 10.76
CA LEU A 150 12.91 -1.84 11.34
C LEU A 150 13.89 -1.09 12.25
N THR A 151 14.43 0.05 11.81
CA THR A 151 15.36 0.86 12.63
C THR A 151 14.69 1.40 13.88
N SER A 152 13.43 1.83 13.77
CA SER A 152 12.65 2.34 14.92
C SER A 152 12.33 1.25 15.94
N GLY A 153 12.14 0.00 15.50
CA GLY A 153 11.77 -1.12 16.36
C GLY A 153 12.95 -1.85 17.01
N THR A 154 14.10 -1.98 16.33
CA THR A 154 15.25 -2.75 16.82
C THR A 154 16.41 -1.89 17.33
N GLY A 155 16.38 -0.57 17.11
CA GLY A 155 17.30 0.42 17.67
C GLY A 155 18.73 0.41 17.11
N HIS A 156 19.16 -0.65 16.40
CA HIS A 156 20.52 -0.78 15.88
C HIS A 156 20.54 -1.54 14.54
N VAL A 157 20.27 -0.83 13.44
CA VAL A 157 20.50 -1.37 12.09
C VAL A 157 21.48 -0.46 11.37
N THR A 158 22.60 -1.03 10.92
CA THR A 158 23.60 -0.30 10.13
C THR A 158 23.11 -0.06 8.70
N SER A 159 23.58 1.00 8.04
CA SER A 159 23.21 1.31 6.65
C SER A 159 23.47 0.15 5.69
N THR A 160 24.51 -0.65 5.94
CA THR A 160 24.84 -1.83 5.13
C THR A 160 23.79 -2.93 5.25
N GLN A 161 23.33 -3.23 6.47
CA GLN A 161 22.26 -4.23 6.71
C GLN A 161 20.94 -3.84 6.06
N ILE A 162 20.64 -2.53 6.02
CA ILE A 162 19.45 -2.03 5.32
C ILE A 162 19.56 -2.35 3.82
N ILE A 163 20.69 -2.05 3.18
CA ILE A 163 20.89 -2.30 1.74
C ILE A 163 20.78 -3.80 1.42
N GLU A 164 21.40 -4.65 2.21
CA GLU A 164 21.31 -6.10 2.05
C GLU A 164 19.86 -6.59 2.17
N ALA A 165 19.12 -6.11 3.17
CA ALA A 165 17.70 -6.43 3.35
C ALA A 165 16.85 -5.92 2.19
N LYS A 166 17.14 -4.73 1.64
CA LYS A 166 16.45 -4.20 0.45
C LYS A 166 16.61 -5.14 -0.75
N ILE A 167 17.83 -5.60 -1.02
CA ILE A 167 18.13 -6.48 -2.15
C ILE A 167 17.45 -7.84 -1.98
N ILE A 168 17.54 -8.44 -0.80
CA ILE A 168 16.91 -9.74 -0.52
C ILE A 168 15.38 -9.62 -0.63
N GLY A 169 14.79 -8.57 -0.03
CA GLY A 169 13.36 -8.30 -0.12
C GLY A 169 12.89 -8.12 -1.57
N PHE A 170 13.61 -7.31 -2.35
CA PHE A 170 13.33 -7.11 -3.77
C PHE A 170 13.35 -8.42 -4.56
N LEU A 171 14.38 -9.26 -4.35
CA LEU A 171 14.49 -10.55 -5.03
C LEU A 171 13.37 -11.51 -4.64
N LEU A 172 13.04 -11.61 -3.35
CA LEU A 172 11.96 -12.46 -2.85
C LEU A 172 10.61 -12.05 -3.43
N VAL A 173 10.29 -10.75 -3.39
CA VAL A 173 9.04 -10.21 -3.96
C VAL A 173 9.00 -10.43 -5.46
N THR A 174 10.11 -10.21 -6.17
CA THR A 174 10.20 -10.44 -7.61
C THR A 174 9.91 -11.90 -7.97
N VAL A 175 10.55 -12.84 -7.28
CA VAL A 175 10.32 -14.28 -7.49
C VAL A 175 8.88 -14.65 -7.15
N PHE A 176 8.35 -14.12 -6.04
CA PHE A 176 6.97 -14.35 -5.63
C PHE A 176 5.97 -13.88 -6.69
N ILE A 177 6.11 -12.66 -7.19
CA ILE A 177 5.21 -12.10 -8.23
C ILE A 177 5.37 -12.87 -9.54
N TYR A 178 6.60 -13.21 -9.93
CA TYR A 178 6.88 -13.99 -11.13
C TYR A 178 6.14 -15.33 -11.11
N VAL A 179 6.21 -16.07 -9.99
CA VAL A 179 5.58 -17.39 -9.85
C VAL A 179 4.06 -17.29 -9.64
N SER A 180 3.60 -16.32 -8.86
CA SER A 180 2.21 -16.29 -8.39
C SER A 180 1.26 -15.46 -9.27
N GLY A 181 1.80 -14.51 -10.04
CA GLY A 181 1.04 -13.58 -10.88
C GLY A 181 0.03 -12.73 -10.08
N ILE A 182 -0.86 -12.05 -10.79
CA ILE A 182 -1.85 -11.16 -10.14
C ILE A 182 -2.84 -11.90 -9.22
N ARG A 183 -3.09 -13.19 -9.46
CA ARG A 183 -3.95 -14.02 -8.58
C ARG A 183 -3.31 -14.21 -7.20
N GLY A 184 -2.02 -14.52 -7.16
CA GLY A 184 -1.30 -14.64 -5.90
C GLY A 184 -1.19 -13.32 -5.17
N SER A 185 -0.89 -12.25 -5.91
CA SER A 185 -0.84 -10.88 -5.36
C SER A 185 -2.18 -10.49 -4.72
N ALA A 186 -3.31 -10.76 -5.36
CA ALA A 186 -4.61 -10.41 -4.80
C ALA A 186 -4.99 -11.16 -3.52
N TRP A 187 -4.65 -12.44 -3.40
CA TRP A 187 -4.89 -13.16 -2.14
C TRP A 187 -3.98 -12.66 -1.02
N ASN A 188 -2.74 -12.29 -1.35
CA ASN A 188 -1.84 -11.64 -0.41
C ASN A 188 -2.40 -10.27 0.05
N ALA A 189 -2.96 -9.49 -0.88
CA ALA A 189 -3.64 -8.22 -0.60
C ALA A 189 -4.81 -8.39 0.38
N VAL A 190 -5.66 -9.40 0.18
CA VAL A 190 -6.77 -9.70 1.11
C VAL A 190 -6.27 -9.95 2.53
N ILE A 191 -5.26 -10.81 2.68
CA ILE A 191 -4.72 -11.14 4.01
C ILE A 191 -4.11 -9.89 4.66
N LYS A 192 -3.32 -9.12 3.89
CA LYS A 192 -2.71 -7.88 4.35
C LYS A 192 -3.76 -6.88 4.84
N ASP A 193 -4.77 -6.61 4.01
CA ASP A 193 -5.81 -5.62 4.31
C ASP A 193 -6.65 -6.03 5.53
N ILE A 194 -6.96 -7.32 5.70
CA ILE A 194 -7.67 -7.80 6.90
C ILE A 194 -6.83 -7.56 8.16
N LEU A 195 -5.54 -7.90 8.14
CA LEU A 195 -4.63 -7.66 9.27
C LEU A 195 -4.51 -6.17 9.59
N MET A 196 -4.40 -5.36 8.55
CA MET A 196 -4.30 -3.91 8.61
C MET A 196 -5.56 -3.28 9.22
N PHE A 197 -6.76 -3.60 8.71
CA PHE A 197 -8.02 -3.12 9.27
C PHE A 197 -8.22 -3.58 10.71
N SER A 198 -7.90 -4.84 11.01
CA SER A 198 -7.99 -5.37 12.37
C SER A 198 -7.10 -4.60 13.33
N THR A 199 -5.85 -4.32 12.93
CA THR A 199 -4.89 -3.57 13.74
C THR A 199 -5.36 -2.14 14.00
N ILE A 200 -5.79 -1.43 12.95
CA ILE A 200 -6.31 -0.06 13.08
C ILE A 200 -7.54 -0.03 13.99
N PHE A 201 -8.45 -0.99 13.83
CA PHE A 201 -9.66 -1.09 14.64
C PHE A 201 -9.34 -1.37 16.11
N ILE A 202 -8.42 -2.29 16.39
CA ILE A 202 -7.95 -2.59 17.75
C ILE A 202 -7.32 -1.36 18.38
N ILE A 203 -6.44 -0.65 17.68
CA ILE A 203 -5.80 0.57 18.18
C ILE A 203 -6.85 1.65 18.44
N PHE A 204 -7.76 1.88 17.49
CA PHE A 204 -8.79 2.91 17.58
C PHE A 204 -9.70 2.72 18.81
N ILE A 205 -10.06 1.47 19.12
CA ILE A 205 -10.85 1.14 20.31
C ILE A 205 -9.99 1.21 21.56
N THR A 206 -8.88 0.48 21.58
CA THR A 206 -8.15 0.19 22.81
C THR A 206 -7.35 1.38 23.32
N PHE A 207 -6.80 2.21 22.41
CA PHE A 207 -5.89 3.28 22.78
C PHE A 207 -6.54 4.34 23.70
N PRO A 208 -7.73 4.89 23.40
CA PRO A 208 -8.38 5.85 24.29
C PRO A 208 -8.78 5.24 25.64
N PHE A 209 -9.14 3.96 25.69
CA PHE A 209 -9.51 3.30 26.95
C PHE A 209 -8.31 2.98 27.83
N ILE A 210 -7.19 2.51 27.27
CA ILE A 210 -5.99 2.16 28.03
C ILE A 210 -5.28 3.42 28.55
N PHE A 211 -5.08 4.42 27.69
CA PHE A 211 -4.23 5.56 28.02
C PHE A 211 -4.98 6.76 28.61
N PHE A 212 -6.28 6.87 28.32
CA PHE A 212 -7.08 8.05 28.71
C PHE A 212 -8.35 7.68 29.48
N HIS A 213 -8.60 6.39 29.75
CA HIS A 213 -9.80 5.90 30.43
C HIS A 213 -11.12 6.28 29.73
N GLY A 214 -11.09 6.49 28.42
CA GLY A 214 -12.27 6.75 27.59
C GLY A 214 -12.09 7.89 26.59
N TYR A 215 -12.97 7.92 25.58
CA TYR A 215 -12.92 8.91 24.51
C TYR A 215 -13.11 10.36 25.00
N GLY A 216 -13.97 10.59 26.01
CA GLY A 216 -14.21 11.94 26.53
C GLY A 216 -12.95 12.57 27.11
N ASN A 217 -12.23 11.83 27.96
CA ASN A 217 -10.97 12.27 28.54
C ASN A 217 -9.87 12.41 27.48
N PHE A 218 -9.82 11.50 26.50
CA PHE A 218 -8.89 11.61 25.39
C PHE A 218 -9.06 12.93 24.64
N PHE A 219 -10.28 13.26 24.21
CA PHE A 219 -10.53 14.51 23.49
C PHE A 219 -10.31 15.73 24.39
N HIS A 220 -10.65 15.66 25.68
CA HIS A 220 -10.38 16.74 26.63
C HIS A 220 -8.86 17.02 26.72
N GLU A 221 -8.05 15.98 26.94
CA GLU A 221 -6.59 16.08 27.00
C GLU A 221 -5.99 16.64 25.71
N VAL A 222 -6.51 16.22 24.54
CA VAL A 222 -6.08 16.74 23.24
C VAL A 222 -6.41 18.24 23.10
N THR A 223 -7.61 18.68 23.52
CA THR A 223 -7.99 20.10 23.48
C THR A 223 -7.19 20.98 24.45
N VAL A 224 -6.73 20.43 25.57
CA VAL A 224 -5.99 21.18 26.60
C VAL A 224 -4.49 21.21 26.30
N LYS A 225 -3.90 20.07 25.92
CA LYS A 225 -2.44 19.94 25.76
C LYS A 225 -1.92 20.30 24.38
N ILE A 226 -2.70 20.03 23.33
CA ILE A 226 -2.28 20.24 21.94
C ILE A 226 -3.35 20.94 21.08
N PRO A 227 -3.97 22.05 21.55
CA PRO A 227 -5.03 22.73 20.80
C PRO A 227 -4.58 23.23 19.41
N GLN A 228 -3.30 23.59 19.26
CA GLN A 228 -2.72 24.05 17.98
C GLN A 228 -2.78 22.98 16.87
N TYR A 229 -2.86 21.70 17.24
CA TYR A 229 -3.00 20.60 16.28
C TYR A 229 -4.43 20.43 15.77
N LEU A 230 -5.43 21.09 16.36
CA LEU A 230 -6.84 20.97 15.99
C LEU A 230 -7.34 22.10 15.08
N ILE A 231 -6.54 23.16 14.89
CA ILE A 231 -6.91 24.34 14.11
C ILE A 231 -6.16 24.39 12.78
N LEU A 232 -6.71 25.09 11.79
CA LEU A 232 -5.98 25.47 10.56
C LEU A 232 -5.28 26.80 10.83
N PRO A 233 -3.98 26.99 10.50
CA PRO A 233 -3.15 26.23 9.56
C PRO A 233 -2.32 25.09 10.17
N GLY A 234 -2.66 24.60 11.37
CA GLY A 234 -2.00 23.49 12.06
C GLY A 234 -0.91 23.89 13.04
N ALA A 235 -0.30 22.87 13.66
CA ALA A 235 0.88 23.07 14.48
C ALA A 235 2.06 23.41 13.56
N LYS A 236 2.61 24.62 13.71
CA LYS A 236 3.98 24.91 13.26
C LYS A 236 4.90 24.67 14.44
N HIS A 237 5.92 23.83 14.27
CA HIS A 237 7.15 23.97 15.05
C HIS A 237 8.21 24.63 14.16
N ASN A 238 8.77 25.72 14.69
CA ASN A 238 10.18 26.04 14.50
C ASN A 238 11.01 24.93 15.16
#